data_AF-A0A1G3A070-F1
#
_entry.id   AF-A0A1G3A070-F1
#
_cell.length_a   1.000
_cell.length_b   1.000
_cell.length_c   1.000
_cell.angle_alpha   90.00
_cell.angle_beta   90.00
_cell.angle_gamma   90.00
#
_symmetry.space_group_name_H-M   'P 1'
#
loop_
_entity.id
_entity.type
_entity.pdbx_description
1 polymer ?
#
loop_
_entity_poly.entity_id
_entity_poly.type
_entity_poly.pdbx_seq_one_letter_code
_entity_poly.pdbx_strand_id
1 'polypeptide(L)' 'MRTTLILRDDLVEEARRLTNIREKTALIHQGLEALIEKFARARLRLLGGTERRLRPIPRRKES' A
#
# COMPACT_ATOMS: atom_id res chain seq x y z
N MET A 1 -15.53 13.47 3.11
CA MET A 1 -16.72 13.60 2.24
C MET A 1 -17.68 12.48 2.58
N ARG A 2 -19.00 12.73 2.63
CA ARG A 2 -20.00 11.66 2.78
C ARG A 2 -20.43 11.20 1.39
N THR A 3 -20.27 9.91 1.12
CA THR A 3 -20.52 9.32 -0.21
C THR A 3 -21.24 7.99 -0.04
N THR A 4 -22.15 7.67 -0.96
CA THR A 4 -22.76 6.34 -1.04
C THR A 4 -22.00 5.52 -2.06
N LEU A 5 -21.52 4.33 -1.66
CA LEU A 5 -20.74 3.42 -2.50
C LEU A 5 -21.37 2.04 -2.48
N ILE A 6 -21.58 1.46 -3.66
CA ILE A 6 -21.97 0.06 -3.81
C ILE A 6 -20.69 -0.77 -3.81
N LEU A 7 -20.60 -1.71 -2.86
CA LEU A 7 -19.44 -2.57 -2.68
C LEU A 7 -19.89 -4.03 -2.61
N ARG A 8 -19.01 -4.94 -3.00
CA ARG A 8 -19.27 -6.37 -2.86
C ARG A 8 -19.03 -6.79 -1.40
N ASP A 9 -20.03 -7.42 -0.78
CA ASP A 9 -19.99 -7.74 0.65
C ASP A 9 -18.92 -8.79 0.98
N ASP A 10 -18.74 -9.79 0.10
CA ASP A 10 -17.70 -10.82 0.22
C ASP A 10 -16.29 -10.22 0.34
N LEU A 11 -15.99 -9.21 -0.49
CA LEU A 11 -14.71 -8.52 -0.47
C LEU A 11 -14.51 -7.70 0.81
N VAL A 12 -15.57 -7.04 1.28
CA VAL A 12 -15.51 -6.22 2.50
C VAL A 12 -15.29 -7.12 3.71
N GLU A 13 -16.02 -8.23 3.82
CA GLU A 13 -15.88 -9.17 4.93
C GLU A 13 -14.51 -9.85 4.94
N GLU A 14 -13.98 -10.23 3.79
CA GLU A 14 -12.63 -10.78 3.71
C GLU A 14 -11.58 -9.75 4.12
N ALA A 15 -11.72 -8.51 3.66
CA ALA A 15 -10.82 -7.43 4.05
C ALA A 15 -10.90 -7.13 5.55
N ARG A 16 -12.11 -7.18 6.17
CA ARG A 16 -12.29 -7.07 7.62
C ARG A 16 -11.61 -8.20 8.37
N ARG A 17 -11.77 -9.45 7.89
CA ARG A 17 -11.16 -10.64 8.49
C ARG A 17 -9.64 -10.57 8.48
N LEU A 18 -9.05 -10.11 7.38
CA LEU A 18 -7.59 -10.03 7.21
C LEU A 18 -6.96 -8.84 7.93
N THR A 19 -7.64 -7.69 7.98
CA THR A 19 -7.10 -6.45 8.57
C THR A 19 -7.54 -6.21 10.00
N ASN A 20 -8.57 -6.93 10.46
CA ASN A 20 -9.27 -6.73 11.73
C ASN A 20 -9.92 -5.33 11.89
N ILE A 21 -10.05 -4.56 10.79
CA ILE A 21 -10.68 -3.23 10.78
C ILE A 21 -12.19 -3.40 10.63
N ARG A 22 -12.96 -3.04 11.67
CA ARG A 22 -14.43 -3.19 11.66
C ARG A 22 -15.16 -2.03 10.98
N GLU A 23 -14.61 -0.83 11.12
CA GLU A 23 -15.21 0.42 10.66
C GLU A 23 -15.03 0.55 9.13
N LYS A 24 -16.15 0.67 8.40
CA LYS A 24 -16.17 0.60 6.93
C LYS A 24 -15.38 1.76 6.29
N THR A 25 -15.43 2.95 6.88
CA THR A 25 -14.69 4.11 6.34
C THR A 25 -13.19 3.91 6.53
N ALA A 26 -12.74 3.53 7.72
CA ALA A 26 -11.33 3.19 7.97
C ALA A 26 -10.82 2.11 7.00
N LEU A 27 -11.61 1.04 6.78
CA LEU A 27 -11.22 -0.03 5.85
C LEU A 27 -11.03 0.48 4.42
N ILE A 28 -11.93 1.33 3.95
CA ILE A 28 -11.85 1.91 2.60
C ILE A 28 -10.65 2.86 2.50
N HIS A 29 -10.43 3.74 3.48
CA HIS A 29 -9.26 4.63 3.48
C HIS A 29 -7.94 3.85 3.48
N GLN A 30 -7.83 2.83 4.33
CA GLN A 30 -6.67 1.94 4.34
C GLN A 30 -6.46 1.22 3.01
N GLY A 31 -7.54 0.77 2.36
CA GLY A 31 -7.46 0.19 1.02
C GLY A 31 -6.92 1.16 -0.03
N LEU A 32 -7.33 2.43 0.02
CA LEU A 32 -6.82 3.48 -0.89
C LEU A 32 -5.36 3.81 -0.61
N GLU A 33 -4.97 3.97 0.65
CA GLU A 33 -3.58 4.20 1.06
C GLU A 33 -2.67 3.04 0.61
N ALA A 34 -3.10 1.79 0.82
CA ALA A 34 -2.36 0.61 0.39
C ALA A 34 -2.17 0.55 -1.14
N LEU A 35 -3.18 0.97 -1.92
CA LEU A 35 -3.05 1.07 -3.38
C LEU A 35 -2.04 2.15 -3.77
N ILE A 36 -2.10 3.33 -3.17
CA ILE A 36 -1.15 4.42 -3.41
C ILE A 36 0.27 3.95 -3.11
N GLU A 37 0.49 3.32 -1.96
CA GLU A 37 1.79 2.78 -1.58
C GLU A 37 2.31 1.73 -2.58
N LYS A 38 1.43 0.81 -3.02
CA LYS A 38 1.81 -0.23 -3.99
C LYS A 38 2.32 0.39 -5.29
N PHE A 39 1.65 1.41 -5.81
CA PHE A 39 2.07 2.10 -7.03
C PHE A 39 3.31 2.98 -6.80
N ALA A 40 3.38 3.68 -5.67
CA ALA A 40 4.56 4.47 -5.31
C ALA A 40 5.82 3.58 -5.23
N ARG A 41 5.74 2.40 -4.60
CA ARG A 41 6.82 1.41 -4.54
C ARG A 41 7.20 0.92 -5.95
N ALA A 42 6.22 0.64 -6.81
CA ALA A 42 6.49 0.24 -8.19
C ALA A 42 7.24 1.33 -8.97
N ARG A 43 6.81 2.60 -8.83
CA ARG A 43 7.48 3.75 -9.45
C ARG A 43 8.90 3.94 -8.91
N LEU A 44 9.09 3.83 -7.59
CA LEU A 44 10.41 3.96 -6.97
C LEU A 44 11.37 2.84 -7.39
N ARG A 45 10.88 1.61 -7.58
CA ARG A 45 11.69 0.50 -8.10
C ARG A 45 12.26 0.79 -9.49
N LEU A 46 11.50 1.48 -10.35
CA LEU A 46 11.99 1.90 -11.68
C LEU A 46 13.07 2.98 -11.60
N LEU A 47 13.09 3.77 -10.53
CA LEU A 47 14.12 4.79 -10.26
C LEU A 47 15.36 4.22 -9.54
N GLY A 48 15.40 2.89 -9.31
CA GLY A 48 16.52 2.24 -8.64
C GLY A 48 17.85 2.49 -9.35
N GLY A 49 18.71 3.32 -8.76
CA GLY A 49 20.04 3.67 -9.30
C GLY A 49 20.09 4.90 -10.20
N THR A 50 18.97 5.59 -10.44
CA THR A 50 18.98 6.84 -11.24
C THR A 50 19.40 8.08 -10.44
N GLU A 51 19.53 7.95 -9.12
CA GLU A 51 19.97 9.05 -8.27
C GLU A 51 21.45 9.35 -8.50
N ARG A 52 21.72 10.42 -9.26
CA ARG A 52 23.06 10.78 -9.77
C ARG A 52 24.11 10.97 -8.67
N ARG A 53 23.70 11.35 -7.45
CA ARG A 53 24.61 11.62 -6.33
C ARG A 53 24.61 10.53 -5.26
N LEU A 54 23.92 9.41 -5.51
CA LEU A 54 23.88 8.32 -4.54
C LEU A 54 25.25 7.65 -4.46
N ARG A 55 25.90 7.71 -3.29
CA ARG A 55 27.15 6.97 -3.05
C ARG A 55 26.82 5.48 -2.89
N PRO A 56 27.60 4.55 -3.46
CA PRO A 56 27.40 3.13 -3.24
C PRO A 56 27.49 2.80 -1.75
N ILE A 57 26.42 2.21 -1.20
CA ILE A 57 26.44 1.64 0.15
C ILE A 57 26.76 0.15 0.06
N PRO A 58 27.72 -0.38 0.85
CA PRO A 58 28.02 -1.81 0.84
C PRO A 58 26.78 -2.60 1.29
N ARG A 59 26.40 -3.62 0.52
CA ARG A 59 25.30 -4.52 0.89
C ARG A 59 25.72 -5.33 2.11
N ARG A 60 25.01 -5.18 3.23
CA ARG A 60 25.22 -6.03 4.42
C ARG A 60 24.90 -7.48 4.02
N LYS A 61 25.91 -8.34 4.02
CA LYS A 61 25.73 -9.79 3.95
C LYS A 61 25.49 -10.25 5.39
N GLU A 62 24.28 -10.71 5.68
CA GLU A 62 24.06 -11.50 6.89
C GLU A 62 24.82 -12.83 6.70
N SER A 63 25.57 -13.21 7.74
CA SER A 63 26.39 -14.43 7.79
C SER A 63 25.55 -15.59 8.29
#